data_AF-A0A645GC49-F1
#
_entry.id   AF-A0A645GC49-F1
#
_cell.length_a   1.000
_cell.length_b   1.000
_cell.length_c   1.000
_cell.angle_alpha   90.00
_cell.angle_beta   90.00
_cell.angle_gamma   90.00
#
_symmetry.space_group_name_H-M   'P 1'
#
loop_
_entity.id
_entity.type
_entity.pdbx_description
1 polymer ?
#
loop_
_entity_poly.entity_id
_entity_poly.type
_entity_poly.pdbx_seq_one_letter_code
_entity_poly.pdbx_strand_id
1 'polypeptide(L)'
;MFKTHNNVRITGLVLQGSDAATHEGEESYVSTLGIIAQGAGVEIDNCEISGFNGAAISATVGDIYIHHCYIHHCRGENQGAGIQITKAAVRAEYNLFSNCRNAIKLSGAPAGSLVAENNVEAGNSLEEVICIKSGSISSALDSSVKQTASTVVIRNNTILGKSLPYTISSIPENELTVENNIFSLPEASYPTGLLYGTSELMQTLKPYYTIRSNVFDILSPAAYTYCTADPGARPAAGAESDKG
;
A
#
# COMPACT_ATOMS: atom_id res chain seq x y z
N MET A 1 18.17 -3.35 -15.17
CA MET A 1 16.81 -3.86 -14.94
C MET A 1 16.82 -5.37 -15.09
N PHE A 2 16.42 -6.11 -14.05
CA PHE A 2 16.19 -7.55 -14.14
C PHE A 2 14.75 -7.82 -14.59
N LYS A 3 14.53 -8.95 -15.27
CA LYS A 3 13.19 -9.42 -15.62
C LYS A 3 13.10 -10.90 -15.30
N THR A 4 12.10 -11.26 -14.51
CA THR A 4 11.89 -12.65 -14.06
C THR A 4 10.94 -13.40 -15.02
N HIS A 5 10.87 -14.70 -14.82
CA HIS A 5 9.92 -15.63 -15.42
C HIS A 5 9.56 -16.67 -14.34
N ASN A 6 8.91 -17.77 -14.71
CA ASN A 6 8.50 -18.79 -13.76
C ASN A 6 9.67 -19.36 -12.95
N ASN A 7 9.45 -19.58 -11.65
CA ASN A 7 10.38 -20.22 -10.72
C ASN A 7 11.75 -19.53 -10.62
N VAL A 8 11.77 -18.20 -10.76
CA VAL A 8 12.98 -17.40 -10.59
C VAL A 8 13.04 -16.86 -9.17
N ARG A 9 14.21 -17.02 -8.53
CA ARG A 9 14.55 -16.35 -7.28
C ARG A 9 15.64 -15.30 -7.50
N ILE A 10 15.41 -14.08 -7.03
CA ILE A 10 16.42 -13.02 -6.95
C ILE A 10 16.73 -12.80 -5.47
N THR A 11 17.98 -13.01 -5.07
CA THR A 11 18.34 -12.95 -3.64
C THR A 11 19.74 -12.39 -3.39
N GLY A 12 19.93 -11.72 -2.25
CA GLY A 12 21.25 -11.29 -1.76
C GLY A 12 21.90 -10.16 -2.55
N LEU A 13 21.12 -9.40 -3.32
CA LEU A 13 21.65 -8.32 -4.17
C LEU A 13 21.49 -6.95 -3.52
N VAL A 14 22.45 -6.08 -3.76
CA VAL A 14 22.31 -4.62 -3.60
C VAL A 14 22.16 -4.03 -5.00
N LEU A 15 20.98 -3.49 -5.30
CA LEU A 15 20.64 -2.96 -6.61
C LEU A 15 20.27 -1.47 -6.49
N GLN A 16 21.10 -0.61 -7.07
CA GLN A 16 20.88 0.82 -7.08
C GLN A 16 20.62 1.33 -8.50
N GLY A 17 19.53 2.07 -8.68
CA GLY A 17 19.22 2.80 -9.90
C GLY A 17 19.93 4.15 -9.93
N SER A 18 19.82 4.84 -11.07
CA SER A 18 20.54 6.09 -11.33
C SER A 18 19.98 7.30 -10.58
N ASP A 19 18.84 7.17 -9.90
CA ASP A 19 18.04 8.31 -9.48
C ASP A 19 17.33 8.10 -8.14
N ALA A 20 17.96 8.61 -7.09
CA ALA A 20 17.45 8.60 -5.71
C ALA A 20 16.80 9.93 -5.29
N ALA A 21 16.74 10.91 -6.20
CA ALA A 21 16.30 12.27 -5.88
C ALA A 21 14.77 12.39 -5.86
N THR A 22 14.28 13.43 -5.18
CA THR A 22 12.89 13.90 -5.31
C THR A 22 12.76 14.75 -6.58
N HIS A 23 11.79 14.45 -7.43
CA HIS A 23 11.52 15.19 -8.67
C HIS A 23 10.22 16.02 -8.60
N GLU A 24 9.89 16.58 -7.43
CA GLU A 24 8.64 17.34 -7.26
C GLU A 24 8.53 18.51 -8.25
N GLY A 25 7.41 18.56 -9.00
CA GLY A 25 7.18 19.60 -10.01
C GLY A 25 7.97 19.45 -11.32
N GLU A 26 8.70 18.35 -11.53
CA GLU A 26 9.35 18.06 -12.80
C GLU A 26 8.44 17.25 -13.73
N GLU A 27 7.95 17.87 -14.82
CA GLU A 27 6.93 17.28 -15.71
C GLU A 27 7.44 16.14 -16.61
N SER A 28 8.74 15.92 -16.74
CA SER A 28 9.27 14.89 -17.62
C SER A 28 10.63 14.37 -17.18
N TYR A 29 10.66 13.11 -16.76
CA TYR A 29 11.89 12.37 -16.51
C TYR A 29 11.70 10.91 -16.92
N VAL A 30 12.80 10.26 -17.30
CA VAL A 30 12.77 8.87 -17.78
C VAL A 30 12.48 7.96 -16.60
N SER A 31 11.37 7.23 -16.68
CA SER A 31 10.98 6.25 -15.67
C SER A 31 11.92 5.04 -15.69
N THR A 32 12.50 4.73 -14.54
CA THR A 32 13.45 3.62 -14.34
C THR A 32 12.86 2.57 -13.41
N LEU A 33 13.08 1.30 -13.76
CA LEU A 33 12.61 0.14 -13.01
C LEU A 33 13.79 -0.74 -12.59
N GLY A 34 13.77 -1.21 -11.34
CA GLY A 34 14.79 -2.13 -10.83
C GLY A 34 14.57 -3.56 -11.32
N ILE A 35 13.49 -4.17 -10.85
CA ILE A 35 13.08 -5.54 -11.17
C ILE A 35 11.68 -5.53 -11.78
N ILE A 36 11.53 -6.11 -12.97
CA ILE A 36 10.23 -6.51 -13.51
C ILE A 36 9.94 -7.94 -13.05
N ALA A 37 8.99 -8.06 -12.13
CA ALA A 37 8.57 -9.33 -11.57
C ALA A 37 7.37 -9.89 -12.35
N GLN A 38 7.55 -11.05 -12.98
CA GLN A 38 6.50 -11.73 -13.76
C GLN A 38 6.69 -13.25 -13.78
N GLY A 39 5.58 -13.99 -13.79
CA GLY A 39 5.58 -15.45 -13.80
C GLY A 39 5.13 -16.06 -12.47
N ALA A 40 4.94 -17.37 -12.47
CA ALA A 40 4.53 -18.11 -11.27
C ALA A 40 5.75 -18.53 -10.44
N GLY A 41 5.63 -18.49 -9.11
CA GLY A 41 6.70 -18.93 -8.20
C GLY A 41 7.92 -18.01 -8.23
N VAL A 42 7.72 -16.70 -8.42
CA VAL A 42 8.81 -15.73 -8.34
C VAL A 42 9.04 -15.34 -6.88
N GLU A 43 10.29 -15.38 -6.45
CA GLU A 43 10.71 -14.99 -5.09
C GLU A 43 11.78 -13.90 -5.18
N ILE A 44 11.60 -12.80 -4.45
CA ILE A 44 12.57 -11.71 -4.34
C ILE A 44 12.85 -11.49 -2.87
N ASP A 45 14.05 -11.79 -2.42
CA ASP A 45 14.34 -11.79 -0.99
C ASP A 45 15.74 -11.36 -0.61
N ASN A 46 15.93 -10.89 0.63
CA ASN A 46 17.24 -10.50 1.16
C ASN A 46 18.00 -9.51 0.25
N CYS A 47 17.27 -8.62 -0.42
CA CYS A 47 17.83 -7.62 -1.33
C CYS A 47 17.76 -6.22 -0.73
N GLU A 48 18.73 -5.38 -1.04
CA GLU A 48 18.62 -3.93 -0.94
C GLU A 48 18.34 -3.35 -2.33
N ILE A 49 17.27 -2.56 -2.48
CA ILE A 49 16.89 -2.02 -3.79
C ILE A 49 16.55 -0.54 -3.64
N SER A 50 17.23 0.31 -4.41
CA SER A 50 17.06 1.76 -4.28
C SER A 50 17.30 2.55 -5.55
N GLY A 51 16.94 3.84 -5.55
CA GLY A 51 17.30 4.78 -6.61
C GLY A 51 16.60 4.55 -7.95
N PHE A 52 15.42 3.93 -7.93
CA PHE A 52 14.56 3.80 -9.11
C PHE A 52 13.38 4.76 -9.00
N ASN A 53 13.35 5.76 -9.88
CA ASN A 53 12.33 6.79 -9.87
C ASN A 53 10.95 6.30 -10.37
N GLY A 54 10.87 5.16 -11.04
CA GLY A 54 9.62 4.51 -11.46
C GLY A 54 9.09 3.55 -10.41
N ALA A 55 9.79 2.44 -10.23
CA ALA A 55 9.58 1.50 -9.13
C ALA A 55 10.83 0.66 -8.87
N ALA A 56 11.11 0.34 -7.61
CA ALA A 56 12.16 -0.63 -7.28
C ALA A 56 11.78 -2.04 -7.80
N ILE A 57 10.55 -2.48 -7.53
CA ILE A 57 9.98 -3.72 -8.05
C ILE A 57 8.65 -3.43 -8.74
N SER A 58 8.52 -3.79 -10.01
CA SER A 58 7.28 -3.74 -10.79
C SER A 58 6.72 -5.15 -10.98
N ALA A 59 5.74 -5.50 -10.16
CA ALA A 59 5.00 -6.76 -10.18
C ALA A 59 3.86 -6.69 -11.21
N THR A 60 4.05 -7.37 -12.33
CA THR A 60 3.17 -7.21 -13.50
C THR A 60 2.12 -8.29 -13.63
N VAL A 61 2.49 -9.57 -13.52
CA VAL A 61 1.57 -10.72 -13.63
C VAL A 61 2.16 -11.97 -12.96
N GLY A 62 1.31 -12.82 -12.38
CA GLY A 62 1.72 -14.08 -11.73
C GLY A 62 1.72 -14.01 -10.20
N ASP A 63 2.26 -15.04 -9.56
CA ASP A 63 2.39 -15.17 -8.10
C ASP A 63 3.81 -14.82 -7.67
N ILE A 64 3.93 -13.73 -6.89
CA ILE A 64 5.20 -13.10 -6.57
C ILE A 64 5.31 -12.93 -5.06
N TYR A 65 6.37 -13.48 -4.47
CA TYR A 65 6.69 -13.33 -3.05
C TYR A 65 7.90 -12.42 -2.87
N ILE A 66 7.72 -11.32 -2.14
CA ILE A 66 8.74 -10.31 -1.91
C ILE A 66 8.95 -10.21 -0.40
N HIS A 67 10.13 -10.59 0.11
CA HIS A 67 10.33 -10.59 1.56
C HIS A 67 11.74 -10.27 2.02
N HIS A 68 11.87 -9.78 3.25
CA HIS A 68 13.18 -9.49 3.86
C HIS A 68 14.04 -8.53 2.99
N CYS A 69 13.40 -7.67 2.20
CA CYS A 69 14.10 -6.68 1.39
C CYS A 69 14.13 -5.33 2.10
N TYR A 70 15.20 -4.57 1.88
CA TYR A 70 15.26 -3.16 2.20
C TYR A 70 15.06 -2.34 0.93
N ILE A 71 13.92 -1.66 0.81
CA ILE A 71 13.53 -0.92 -0.40
C ILE A 71 13.48 0.56 -0.08
N HIS A 72 14.28 1.37 -0.76
CA HIS A 72 14.39 2.78 -0.39
C HIS A 72 14.70 3.78 -1.50
N HIS A 73 14.45 5.06 -1.24
CA HIS A 73 14.80 6.16 -2.15
C HIS A 73 14.24 5.98 -3.57
N CYS A 74 12.99 5.53 -3.66
CA CYS A 74 12.20 5.52 -4.89
C CYS A 74 11.27 6.74 -4.85
N ARG A 75 11.62 7.86 -5.49
CA ARG A 75 11.00 9.17 -5.19
C ARG A 75 10.57 9.99 -6.42
N GLY A 76 10.40 9.34 -7.57
CA GLY A 76 9.91 10.02 -8.77
C GLY A 76 8.51 10.63 -8.55
N GLU A 77 8.23 11.75 -9.20
CA GLU A 77 6.94 12.46 -9.18
C GLU A 77 5.76 11.66 -9.77
N ASN A 78 4.65 11.49 -9.04
CA ASN A 78 3.52 10.66 -9.48
C ASN A 78 3.83 9.15 -9.70
N GLN A 79 5.10 8.73 -9.56
CA GLN A 79 5.59 7.33 -9.58
C GLN A 79 6.52 7.11 -8.37
N GLY A 80 7.52 6.22 -8.43
CA GLY A 80 8.44 6.00 -7.30
C GLY A 80 7.88 5.08 -6.22
N ALA A 81 7.20 4.01 -6.61
CA ALA A 81 6.78 2.99 -5.64
C ALA A 81 7.98 2.10 -5.24
N GLY A 82 8.01 1.64 -3.99
CA GLY A 82 8.89 0.53 -3.61
C GLY A 82 8.47 -0.75 -4.36
N ILE A 83 7.21 -1.13 -4.20
CA ILE A 83 6.56 -2.20 -4.96
C ILE A 83 5.38 -1.62 -5.73
N GLN A 84 5.40 -1.70 -7.05
CA GLN A 84 4.26 -1.38 -7.90
C GLN A 84 3.60 -2.67 -8.38
N ILE A 85 2.28 -2.78 -8.23
CA ILE A 85 1.50 -3.96 -8.58
C ILE A 85 0.45 -3.55 -9.60
N THR A 86 0.32 -4.37 -10.66
CA THR A 86 -0.70 -4.16 -11.71
C THR A 86 -1.69 -5.32 -11.81
N LYS A 87 -1.25 -6.50 -12.27
CA LYS A 87 -2.10 -7.71 -12.40
C LYS A 87 -1.52 -8.95 -11.70
N ALA A 88 -0.51 -8.77 -10.86
CA ALA A 88 0.10 -9.87 -10.11
C ALA A 88 -0.62 -10.09 -8.78
N ALA A 89 -0.58 -11.32 -8.30
CA ALA A 89 -0.83 -11.65 -6.91
C ALA A 89 0.49 -11.51 -6.14
N VAL A 90 0.54 -10.55 -5.23
CA VAL A 90 1.76 -10.21 -4.50
C VAL A 90 1.59 -10.47 -3.03
N ARG A 91 2.55 -11.19 -2.47
CA ARG A 91 2.75 -11.30 -1.02
C ARG A 91 4.03 -10.55 -0.67
N ALA A 92 3.90 -9.50 0.13
CA ALA A 92 4.98 -8.64 0.58
C ALA A 92 5.13 -8.81 2.10
N GLU A 93 6.19 -9.46 2.55
CA GLU A 93 6.37 -9.77 3.99
C GLU A 93 7.73 -9.37 4.54
N TYR A 94 7.80 -8.90 5.77
CA TYR A 94 9.08 -8.62 6.47
C TYR A 94 10.00 -7.64 5.72
N ASN A 95 9.46 -6.77 4.87
CA ASN A 95 10.24 -5.77 4.16
C ASN A 95 10.38 -4.49 5.00
N LEU A 96 11.51 -3.81 4.83
CA LEU A 96 11.72 -2.46 5.34
C LEU A 96 11.61 -1.46 4.19
N PHE A 97 10.73 -0.48 4.31
CA PHE A 97 10.55 0.60 3.35
C PHE A 97 11.03 1.93 3.92
N SER A 98 11.77 2.70 3.13
CA SER A 98 12.17 4.05 3.53
C SER A 98 12.32 4.98 2.33
N ASN A 99 11.86 6.22 2.44
CA ASN A 99 12.06 7.25 1.44
C ASN A 99 11.49 6.83 0.07
N CYS A 100 10.39 6.09 0.06
CA CYS A 100 9.62 5.81 -1.15
C CYS A 100 8.54 6.89 -1.35
N ARG A 101 7.98 7.05 -2.55
CA ARG A 101 6.75 7.84 -2.67
C ARG A 101 5.58 7.09 -2.05
N ASN A 102 5.37 5.87 -2.54
CA ASN A 102 4.53 4.86 -1.89
C ASN A 102 5.42 3.66 -1.56
N ALA A 103 5.30 3.05 -0.38
CA ALA A 103 5.98 1.79 -0.11
C ALA A 103 5.44 0.70 -1.05
N ILE A 104 4.11 0.60 -1.14
CA ILE A 104 3.40 -0.31 -2.03
C ILE A 104 2.31 0.46 -2.77
N LYS A 105 2.24 0.30 -4.09
CA LYS A 105 1.21 0.88 -4.95
C LYS A 105 0.56 -0.21 -5.76
N LEU A 106 -0.71 -0.47 -5.49
CA LEU A 106 -1.56 -1.33 -6.29
C LEU A 106 -2.44 -0.45 -7.19
N SER A 107 -2.22 -0.56 -8.50
CA SER A 107 -2.96 0.22 -9.51
C SER A 107 -3.22 -0.64 -10.74
N GLY A 108 -4.48 -0.76 -11.15
CA GLY A 108 -4.80 -1.54 -12.35
C GLY A 108 -6.28 -1.93 -12.46
N ALA A 109 -6.62 -2.51 -13.61
CA ALA A 109 -7.88 -3.20 -13.87
C ALA A 109 -7.94 -4.52 -13.05
N PRO A 110 -9.15 -5.06 -12.77
CA PRO A 110 -9.33 -6.17 -11.82
C PRO A 110 -8.49 -7.40 -12.22
N ALA A 111 -7.50 -7.73 -11.39
CA ALA A 111 -6.72 -8.99 -11.41
C ALA A 111 -5.65 -9.03 -10.31
N GLY A 112 -5.13 -7.87 -9.87
CA GLY A 112 -4.07 -7.84 -8.86
C GLY A 112 -4.56 -8.21 -7.46
N SER A 113 -3.68 -8.78 -6.63
CA SER A 113 -3.93 -8.94 -5.20
C SER A 113 -2.71 -8.54 -4.38
N LEU A 114 -2.96 -8.16 -3.12
CA LEU A 114 -1.92 -7.77 -2.19
C LEU A 114 -2.15 -8.45 -0.84
N VAL A 115 -1.13 -9.13 -0.35
CA VAL A 115 -0.99 -9.51 1.05
C VAL A 115 0.27 -8.82 1.57
N ALA A 116 0.09 -7.73 2.31
CA ALA A 116 1.16 -6.98 2.96
C ALA A 116 1.16 -7.33 4.46
N GLU A 117 2.14 -8.12 4.91
CA GLU A 117 2.22 -8.54 6.31
C GLU A 117 3.58 -8.31 6.96
N ASN A 118 3.60 -7.90 8.22
CA ASN A 118 4.84 -7.78 9.01
C ASN A 118 5.90 -6.85 8.40
N ASN A 119 5.51 -5.89 7.55
CA ASN A 119 6.43 -4.92 6.98
C ASN A 119 6.60 -3.71 7.91
N VAL A 120 7.70 -3.00 7.74
CA VAL A 120 7.99 -1.75 8.44
C VAL A 120 8.18 -0.62 7.44
N GLU A 121 7.46 0.48 7.62
CA GLU A 121 7.75 1.76 6.96
C GLU A 121 8.44 2.70 7.93
N ALA A 122 9.58 3.27 7.51
CA ALA A 122 10.54 3.95 8.36
C ALA A 122 10.25 5.43 8.66
N GLY A 123 9.06 5.95 8.34
CA GLY A 123 8.66 7.30 8.73
C GLY A 123 8.71 8.39 7.66
N ASN A 124 9.07 8.04 6.42
CA ASN A 124 9.54 9.02 5.43
C ASN A 124 9.07 8.73 4.00
N SER A 125 7.98 7.99 3.86
CA SER A 125 7.23 7.93 2.59
C SER A 125 6.61 9.30 2.26
N LEU A 126 6.62 9.68 0.98
CA LEU A 126 6.15 11.01 0.55
C LEU A 126 4.63 11.11 0.43
N GLU A 127 3.97 10.03 0.03
CA GLU A 127 2.52 9.93 -0.14
C GLU A 127 1.97 8.75 0.68
N GLU A 128 0.82 8.18 0.28
CA GLU A 128 0.24 7.06 1.00
C GLU A 128 1.19 5.87 1.02
N VAL A 129 1.40 5.28 2.20
CA VAL A 129 2.35 4.18 2.35
C VAL A 129 1.91 2.97 1.53
N ILE A 130 0.65 2.54 1.72
CA ILE A 130 0.00 1.52 0.88
C ILE A 130 -1.12 2.18 0.08
N CYS A 131 -0.87 2.39 -1.20
CA CYS A 131 -1.78 3.07 -2.10
C CYS A 131 -2.58 2.06 -2.93
N ILE A 132 -3.89 1.98 -2.73
CA ILE A 132 -4.79 1.10 -3.51
C ILE A 132 -5.73 1.99 -4.30
N LYS A 133 -5.40 2.21 -5.58
CA LYS A 133 -6.14 3.10 -6.48
C LYS A 133 -6.65 2.35 -7.69
N SER A 134 -7.84 2.71 -8.15
CA SER A 134 -8.26 2.32 -9.50
C SER A 134 -7.33 2.98 -10.50
N GLY A 135 -6.84 2.22 -11.49
CA GLY A 135 -5.98 2.80 -12.52
C GLY A 135 -6.67 3.99 -13.18
N SER A 136 -5.89 4.94 -13.71
CA SER A 136 -6.41 6.11 -14.43
C SER A 136 -7.36 5.66 -15.53
N ILE A 137 -8.66 5.82 -15.30
CA ILE A 137 -9.66 5.86 -16.36
C ILE A 137 -9.89 7.33 -16.62
N SER A 138 -9.50 7.76 -17.81
CA SER A 138 -9.74 9.10 -18.36
C SER A 138 -11.23 9.33 -18.58
N SER A 139 -12.00 9.53 -17.52
CA SER A 139 -13.28 10.24 -17.57
C SER A 139 -13.82 10.38 -16.16
N ALA A 140 -14.16 11.63 -15.84
CA ALA A 140 -15.01 12.00 -14.72
C ALA A 140 -16.23 11.07 -14.61
N LEU A 141 -16.67 10.82 -13.37
CA LEU A 141 -18.03 10.40 -13.04
C LEU A 141 -18.54 9.18 -13.83
N ASP A 142 -18.16 7.98 -13.39
CA ASP A 142 -19.12 6.88 -13.38
C ASP A 142 -19.12 6.29 -11.98
N SER A 143 -20.28 6.38 -11.33
CA SER A 143 -20.62 5.93 -9.98
C SER A 143 -20.78 4.40 -9.89
N SER A 144 -20.33 3.67 -10.90
CA SER A 144 -20.18 2.22 -10.84
C SER A 144 -18.93 1.86 -10.01
N VAL A 145 -19.14 1.08 -8.97
CA VAL A 145 -18.08 0.52 -8.11
C VAL A 145 -16.96 -0.08 -8.96
N LYS A 146 -15.77 0.54 -8.93
CA LYS A 146 -14.61 0.09 -9.69
C LYS A 146 -13.83 -0.93 -8.88
N GLN A 147 -13.79 -2.17 -9.36
CA GLN A 147 -12.94 -3.24 -8.83
C GLN A 147 -11.49 -3.01 -9.27
N THR A 148 -10.56 -3.13 -8.33
CA THR A 148 -9.13 -2.82 -8.55
C THR A 148 -8.20 -3.93 -8.10
N ALA A 149 -8.72 -4.83 -7.27
CA ALA A 149 -8.02 -5.95 -6.70
C ALA A 149 -8.98 -7.11 -6.48
N SER A 150 -8.47 -8.34 -6.45
CA SER A 150 -9.26 -9.49 -6.01
C SER A 150 -9.26 -9.58 -4.48
N THR A 151 -8.08 -9.51 -3.86
CA THR A 151 -7.87 -9.60 -2.41
C THR A 151 -6.86 -8.56 -1.95
N VAL A 152 -7.16 -7.89 -0.83
CA VAL A 152 -6.24 -6.99 -0.14
C VAL A 152 -6.19 -7.37 1.34
N VAL A 153 -5.01 -7.71 1.84
CA VAL A 153 -4.73 -7.94 3.24
C VAL A 153 -3.58 -7.03 3.67
N ILE A 154 -3.80 -6.25 4.72
CA ILE A 154 -2.81 -5.37 5.36
C ILE A 154 -2.80 -5.76 6.83
N ARG A 155 -1.82 -6.56 7.26
CA ARG A 155 -1.81 -7.12 8.62
C ARG A 155 -0.45 -7.00 9.31
N ASN A 156 -0.44 -6.72 10.62
CA ASN A 156 0.78 -6.71 11.44
C ASN A 156 1.89 -5.76 10.92
N ASN A 157 1.56 -4.76 10.10
CA ASN A 157 2.56 -3.81 9.61
C ASN A 157 2.78 -2.69 10.64
N THR A 158 3.99 -2.16 10.69
CA THR A 158 4.32 -0.96 11.47
C THR A 158 4.59 0.19 10.51
N ILE A 159 3.76 1.23 10.54
CA ILE A 159 3.89 2.40 9.68
C ILE A 159 4.20 3.62 10.54
N LEU A 160 5.42 4.10 10.45
CA LEU A 160 5.92 5.19 11.28
C LEU A 160 5.68 6.57 10.66
N GLY A 161 5.36 6.61 9.37
CA GLY A 161 5.19 7.83 8.58
C GLY A 161 4.01 8.70 9.01
N LYS A 162 4.14 10.00 8.75
CA LYS A 162 3.04 10.96 8.91
C LYS A 162 2.05 10.95 7.76
N SER A 163 2.42 10.33 6.64
CA SER A 163 1.53 10.17 5.49
C SER A 163 0.43 9.16 5.80
N LEU A 164 -0.56 9.08 4.91
CA LEU A 164 -1.67 8.14 5.06
C LEU A 164 -1.12 6.70 5.08
N PRO A 165 -1.44 5.88 6.10
CA PRO A 165 -0.89 4.53 6.20
C PRO A 165 -1.37 3.65 5.04
N TYR A 166 -2.61 3.85 4.63
CA TYR A 166 -3.16 3.23 3.44
C TYR A 166 -4.33 4.05 2.91
N THR A 167 -4.66 3.85 1.64
CA THR A 167 -5.90 4.36 1.03
C THR A 167 -6.67 3.23 0.38
N ILE A 168 -7.98 3.21 0.61
CA ILE A 168 -8.92 2.29 -0.05
C ILE A 168 -9.86 3.14 -0.91
N SER A 169 -9.52 3.34 -2.18
CA SER A 169 -10.37 4.11 -3.11
C SER A 169 -11.21 3.20 -4.02
N SER A 170 -11.37 1.92 -3.66
CA SER A 170 -11.92 0.89 -4.53
C SER A 170 -12.30 -0.38 -3.77
N ILE A 171 -13.06 -1.26 -4.42
CA ILE A 171 -13.64 -2.47 -3.83
C ILE A 171 -12.85 -3.70 -4.29
N PRO A 172 -12.16 -4.44 -3.40
CA PRO A 172 -11.68 -5.77 -3.74
C PRO A 172 -12.84 -6.74 -3.98
N GLU A 173 -12.67 -7.68 -4.90
CA GLU A 173 -13.72 -8.64 -5.26
C GLU A 173 -14.08 -9.62 -4.13
N ASN A 174 -13.07 -10.07 -3.37
CA ASN A 174 -13.20 -11.18 -2.44
C ASN A 174 -12.99 -10.77 -0.98
N GLU A 175 -11.96 -9.99 -0.69
CA GLU A 175 -11.55 -9.69 0.68
C GLU A 175 -10.85 -8.34 0.80
N LEU A 176 -11.25 -7.56 1.81
CA LEU A 176 -10.44 -6.48 2.36
C LEU A 176 -10.25 -6.64 3.87
N THR A 177 -9.00 -6.84 4.28
CA THR A 177 -8.63 -7.02 5.67
C THR A 177 -7.53 -6.02 6.06
N VAL A 178 -7.77 -5.23 7.11
CA VAL A 178 -6.79 -4.32 7.71
C VAL A 178 -6.74 -4.58 9.22
N GLU A 179 -5.74 -5.33 9.68
CA GLU A 179 -5.74 -5.87 11.04
C GLU A 179 -4.40 -5.73 11.76
N ASN A 180 -4.43 -5.48 13.06
CA ASN A 180 -3.25 -5.57 13.93
C ASN A 180 -2.07 -4.70 13.46
N ASN A 181 -2.33 -3.63 12.71
CA ASN A 181 -1.28 -2.71 12.27
C ASN A 181 -1.03 -1.65 13.36
N ILE A 182 0.17 -1.07 13.34
CA ILE A 182 0.56 0.06 14.19
C ILE A 182 0.77 1.28 13.31
N PHE A 183 0.06 2.37 13.61
CA PHE A 183 0.16 3.66 12.92
C PHE A 183 0.67 4.73 13.89
N SER A 184 1.64 5.54 13.47
CA SER A 184 2.33 6.47 14.37
C SER A 184 1.48 7.63 14.85
N LEU A 185 0.46 8.06 14.11
CA LEU A 185 -0.39 9.20 14.46
C LEU A 185 -1.73 8.77 15.06
N PRO A 186 -2.38 9.65 15.85
CA PRO A 186 -3.77 9.45 16.27
C PRO A 186 -4.70 9.24 15.08
N GLU A 187 -5.72 8.39 15.26
CA GLU A 187 -6.73 8.09 14.24
C GLU A 187 -7.35 9.37 13.64
N ALA A 188 -7.66 10.34 14.50
CA ALA A 188 -8.24 11.63 14.10
C ALA A 188 -7.34 12.48 13.17
N SER A 189 -6.06 12.12 13.03
CA SER A 189 -5.13 12.78 12.11
C SER A 189 -5.38 12.39 10.66
N TYR A 190 -6.14 11.33 10.42
CA TYR A 190 -6.37 10.77 9.09
C TYR A 190 -7.83 10.99 8.65
N PRO A 191 -8.09 11.31 7.37
CA PRO A 191 -9.45 11.43 6.86
C PRO A 191 -10.19 10.09 6.93
N THR A 192 -11.29 10.03 7.68
CA THR A 192 -12.09 8.82 7.89
C THR A 192 -12.49 8.14 6.58
N GLY A 193 -12.90 8.90 5.57
CA GLY A 193 -13.31 8.34 4.28
C GLY A 193 -12.18 7.67 3.48
N LEU A 194 -10.92 7.98 3.79
CA LEU A 194 -9.75 7.37 3.14
C LEU A 194 -9.27 6.11 3.89
N LEU A 195 -9.37 6.12 5.22
CA LEU A 195 -9.02 4.96 6.07
C LEU A 195 -10.07 3.86 6.04
N TYR A 196 -11.34 4.23 6.01
CA TYR A 196 -12.44 3.27 6.11
C TYR A 196 -13.21 3.12 4.80
N GLY A 197 -12.96 3.98 3.80
CA GLY A 197 -13.78 4.06 2.59
C GLY A 197 -14.96 5.01 2.74
N THR A 198 -15.56 5.39 1.61
CA THR A 198 -16.72 6.30 1.59
C THR A 198 -17.99 5.57 2.01
N SER A 199 -19.02 6.32 2.46
CA SER A 199 -20.31 5.77 2.89
C SER A 199 -21.00 4.92 1.81
N GLU A 200 -20.78 5.22 0.53
CA GLU A 200 -21.29 4.46 -0.62
C GLU A 200 -20.55 3.13 -0.80
N LEU A 201 -19.22 3.17 -0.67
CA LEU A 201 -18.37 1.98 -0.62
C LEU A 201 -18.87 1.08 0.52
N MET A 202 -18.93 1.63 1.74
CA MET A 202 -19.25 0.89 2.96
C MET A 202 -20.62 0.21 2.96
N GLN A 203 -21.61 0.75 2.24
CA GLN A 203 -22.92 0.11 2.11
C GLN A 203 -22.91 -1.09 1.17
N THR A 204 -22.06 -1.07 0.14
CA THR A 204 -21.96 -2.14 -0.87
C THR A 204 -21.13 -3.33 -0.38
N LEU A 205 -20.33 -3.13 0.66
CA LEU A 205 -19.18 -3.99 1.02
C LEU A 205 -19.33 -4.82 2.28
N LYS A 206 -20.44 -4.66 3.00
CA LYS A 206 -20.57 -5.10 4.40
C LYS A 206 -20.15 -6.55 4.75
N PRO A 207 -20.29 -7.58 3.89
CA PRO A 207 -19.91 -8.94 4.29
C PRO A 207 -18.43 -9.31 4.08
N TYR A 208 -17.60 -8.51 3.40
CA TYR A 208 -16.23 -8.90 2.98
C TYR A 208 -15.10 -8.08 3.62
N TYR A 209 -15.43 -7.25 4.63
CA TYR A 209 -14.55 -6.18 5.13
C TYR A 209 -14.26 -6.32 6.62
N THR A 210 -12.99 -6.39 6.97
CA THR A 210 -12.56 -6.47 8.37
C THR A 210 -11.47 -5.43 8.65
N ILE A 211 -11.77 -4.43 9.49
CA ILE A 211 -10.79 -3.44 9.94
C ILE A 211 -10.72 -3.47 11.47
N ARG A 212 -9.83 -4.26 12.07
CA ARG A 212 -9.86 -4.44 13.53
C ARG A 212 -8.50 -4.45 14.19
N SER A 213 -8.51 -4.11 15.48
CA SER A 213 -7.34 -4.23 16.35
C SER A 213 -6.12 -3.46 15.83
N ASN A 214 -6.34 -2.40 15.04
CA ASN A 214 -5.27 -1.51 14.62
C ASN A 214 -4.98 -0.52 15.76
N VAL A 215 -3.71 -0.31 16.05
CA VAL A 215 -3.24 0.63 17.07
C VAL A 215 -2.88 1.94 16.39
N PHE A 216 -3.49 3.03 16.86
CA PHE A 216 -3.15 4.38 16.44
C PHE A 216 -2.41 5.10 17.57
N ASP A 217 -1.59 6.07 17.19
CA ASP A 217 -0.71 6.85 18.06
C ASP A 217 0.31 5.99 18.81
N ILE A 218 1.55 5.92 18.31
CA ILE A 218 2.60 5.14 18.98
C ILE A 218 3.05 5.77 20.32
N LEU A 219 2.79 7.06 20.53
CA LEU A 219 3.17 7.77 21.75
C LEU A 219 2.08 7.66 22.83
N SER A 220 0.83 7.46 22.43
CA SER A 220 -0.32 7.22 23.31
C SER A 220 -1.25 6.14 22.73
N PRO A 221 -0.82 4.86 22.72
CA PRO A 221 -1.45 3.80 21.94
C PRO A 221 -2.88 3.52 22.38
N ALA A 222 -3.77 3.56 21.40
CA ALA A 222 -5.15 3.11 21.53
C ALA A 222 -5.49 2.15 20.39
N ALA A 223 -6.07 1.00 20.74
CA ALA A 223 -6.52 0.00 19.78
C ALA A 223 -7.97 0.27 19.39
N TYR A 224 -8.24 0.28 18.08
CA TYR A 224 -9.56 0.52 17.54
C TYR A 224 -10.02 -0.67 16.71
N THR A 225 -11.30 -1.01 16.83
CA THR A 225 -11.94 -2.07 16.07
C THR A 225 -13.15 -1.52 15.35
N TYR A 226 -13.17 -1.70 14.03
CA TYR A 226 -14.27 -1.37 13.15
C TYR A 226 -14.66 -2.61 12.32
N CYS A 227 -15.73 -3.28 12.72
CA CYS A 227 -16.25 -4.42 11.98
C CYS A 227 -17.55 -4.04 11.27
N THR A 228 -17.65 -4.25 9.97
CA THR A 228 -18.88 -3.98 9.21
C THR A 228 -20.05 -4.90 9.58
N ALA A 229 -19.77 -6.00 10.29
CA ALA A 229 -20.78 -6.89 10.87
C ALA A 229 -21.39 -6.36 12.18
N ASP A 230 -20.81 -5.33 12.81
CA ASP A 230 -21.37 -4.65 13.98
C ASP A 230 -21.12 -3.12 13.92
N PRO A 231 -21.97 -2.37 13.19
CA PRO A 231 -21.86 -0.91 13.09
C PRO A 231 -22.08 -0.16 14.43
N GLY A 232 -22.47 -0.86 15.51
CA GLY A 232 -22.60 -0.30 16.85
C GLY A 232 -21.28 -0.18 17.62
N ALA A 233 -20.19 -0.76 17.13
CA ALA A 233 -18.90 -0.80 17.81
C ALA A 233 -17.99 0.43 17.58
N ARG A 234 -18.51 1.55 17.07
CA ARG A 234 -17.77 2.82 17.14
C ARG A 234 -17.73 3.22 18.62
N PRO A 235 -16.56 3.27 19.31
CA PRO A 235 -16.51 3.97 20.58
C PRO A 235 -16.98 5.40 20.30
N ALA A 236 -17.96 5.86 21.08
CA ALA A 236 -18.53 7.20 20.93
C ALA A 236 -17.40 8.21 20.73
N ALA A 237 -17.48 8.99 19.64
CA ALA A 237 -16.51 10.03 19.36
C ALA A 237 -16.51 11.00 20.56
N GLY A 238 -15.50 10.89 21.40
CA GLY A 238 -15.27 11.81 22.49
C GLY A 238 -14.72 13.12 21.93
N ALA A 239 -15.29 14.21 22.41
CA ALA A 239 -14.93 15.62 22.24
C ALA A 239 -15.48 16.33 20.98
N GLU A 240 -16.79 16.60 21.01
CA GLU A 240 -17.22 17.99 20.79
C GLU A 240 -16.58 18.84 21.90
N SER A 241 -15.62 19.69 21.54
CA SER A 241 -15.28 20.83 22.39
C SER A 241 -16.27 21.94 22.05
N ASP A 242 -17.34 22.02 22.82
CA ASP A 242 -18.13 23.24 22.96
C ASP A 242 -17.18 24.38 23.34
N LYS A 243 -17.06 25.35 22.43
CA LYS A 243 -16.54 26.68 22.79
C LYS A 243 -17.70 27.47 23.36
N GLY A 244 -17.63 27.72 24.67
CA GLY A 244 -18.25 28.88 25.30
C GLY A 244 -17.59 30.17 24.86
#